data_AF-A0A654TVQ5-F1
#
_entry.id   AF-A0A654TVQ5-F1
#
_cell.length_a   1.000
_cell.length_b   1.000
_cell.length_c   1.000
_cell.angle_alpha   90.00
_cell.angle_beta   90.00
_cell.angle_gamma   90.00
#
_symmetry.space_group_name_H-M   'P 1'
#
loop_
_entity.id
_entity.type
_entity.pdbx_description
1 polymer ?
#
loop_
_entity_poly.entity_id
_entity_poly.type
_entity_poly.pdbx_seq_one_letter_code
_entity_poly.pdbx_strand_id
1 'polypeptide(L)'
;MLLTRGKHSKMSQEDQVRQAIQSLDIAIQTGDLTALRSLTCGSTRDGYVDYDERDWAETYRRVSAAKQYPVIASIDQVVVNGAHAEANVTTFMAFDPQVRSTRSLDLQFRDDQWKICQSSSN
;
A
#
# COMPACT_ATOMS: atom_id res chain seq x y z
N MET A 1 2.85 -46.61 6.67
CA MET A 1 3.02 -45.68 5.53
C MET A 1 2.71 -44.28 6.03
N LEU A 2 3.66 -43.36 5.84
CA LEU A 2 3.52 -41.92 6.11
C LEU A 2 2.69 -41.25 5.01
N LEU A 3 1.84 -40.30 5.40
CA LEU A 3 1.40 -39.20 4.53
C LEU A 3 1.40 -37.90 5.35
N THR A 4 2.59 -37.32 5.55
CA THR A 4 2.72 -35.92 5.93
C THR A 4 2.38 -35.07 4.72
N ARG A 5 1.09 -34.74 4.57
CA ARG A 5 0.66 -33.73 3.59
C ARG A 5 1.17 -32.38 4.08
N GLY A 6 2.28 -31.91 3.51
CA GLY A 6 2.85 -30.59 3.79
C GLY A 6 1.78 -29.51 3.59
N LYS A 7 1.23 -29.01 4.70
CA LYS A 7 0.24 -27.94 4.71
C LYS A 7 1.02 -26.63 4.55
N HIS A 8 1.44 -26.31 3.33
CA HIS A 8 1.72 -24.91 3.00
C HIS A 8 0.39 -24.19 3.15
N SER A 9 0.19 -23.55 4.31
CA SER A 9 -0.95 -22.69 4.57
C SER A 9 -0.91 -21.57 3.52
N LYS A 10 -1.71 -21.65 2.47
CA LYS A 10 -1.93 -20.49 1.59
C LYS A 10 -2.46 -19.38 2.48
N MET A 11 -1.80 -18.22 2.47
CA MET A 11 -2.28 -17.01 3.15
C MET A 11 -3.71 -16.71 2.73
N SER A 12 -4.53 -16.23 3.67
CA SER A 12 -5.89 -15.79 3.32
C SER A 12 -5.83 -14.57 2.41
N GLN A 13 -6.90 -14.29 1.66
CA GLN A 13 -6.96 -13.07 0.84
C GLN A 13 -6.87 -11.80 1.71
N GLU A 14 -7.44 -11.83 2.92
CA GLU A 14 -7.31 -10.73 3.89
C GLU A 14 -5.86 -10.50 4.28
N ASP A 15 -5.09 -11.57 4.55
CA ASP A 15 -3.67 -11.45 4.87
C ASP A 15 -2.86 -10.90 3.69
N GLN A 16 -3.19 -11.30 2.46
CA GLN A 16 -2.54 -10.76 1.26
C GLN A 16 -2.85 -9.28 1.06
N VAL A 17 -4.08 -8.85 1.32
CA VAL A 17 -4.47 -7.43 1.31
C VAL A 17 -3.68 -6.66 2.37
N ARG A 18 -3.59 -7.18 3.60
CA ARG A 18 -2.79 -6.57 4.67
C ARG A 18 -1.32 -6.46 4.29
N GLN A 19 -0.76 -7.50 3.68
CA GLN A 19 0.62 -7.49 3.19
C GLN A 19 0.85 -6.46 2.09
N ALA A 20 -0.09 -6.29 1.16
CA ALA A 20 -0.01 -5.26 0.12
C ALA A 20 -0.01 -3.84 0.72
N ILE A 21 -0.87 -3.58 1.71
CA ILE A 21 -0.94 -2.29 2.41
C ILE A 21 0.37 -2.01 3.17
N GLN A 22 0.91 -3.01 3.88
CA GLN A 22 2.20 -2.88 4.57
C GLN A 22 3.36 -2.64 3.60
N SER A 23 3.35 -3.32 2.45
CA SER A 23 4.37 -3.13 1.41
C SER A 23 4.30 -1.73 0.81
N LEU A 24 3.10 -1.17 0.64
CA LEU A 24 2.92 0.21 0.20
C LEU A 24 3.46 1.20 1.23
N ASP A 25 3.14 1.02 2.51
CA ASP A 25 3.64 1.86 3.60
C ASP A 25 5.18 1.89 3.64
N ILE A 26 5.81 0.72 3.52
CA ILE A 26 7.27 0.61 3.40
C ILE A 26 7.79 1.36 2.18
N ALA A 27 7.19 1.16 1.00
CA ALA A 27 7.62 1.81 -0.24
C ALA A 27 7.50 3.33 -0.18
N ILE A 28 6.47 3.87 0.49
CA ILE A 28 6.32 5.30 0.77
C ILE A 28 7.45 5.79 1.68
N GLN A 29 7.75 5.05 2.75
CA GLN A 29 8.76 5.42 3.74
C GLN A 29 10.21 5.26 3.26
N THR A 30 10.45 4.47 2.22
CA THR A 30 11.78 4.28 1.61
C THR A 30 11.94 5.05 0.31
N GLY A 31 10.85 5.51 -0.29
CA GLY A 31 10.85 6.13 -1.61
C GLY A 31 11.13 5.13 -2.73
N ASP A 32 10.77 3.85 -2.57
CA ASP A 32 10.96 2.83 -3.60
C ASP A 32 9.95 3.02 -4.74
N LEU A 33 10.36 3.78 -5.75
CA LEU A 33 9.52 4.11 -6.91
C LEU A 33 9.02 2.87 -7.66
N THR A 34 9.86 1.85 -7.77
CA THR A 34 9.52 0.61 -8.47
C THR A 34 8.43 -0.14 -7.73
N ALA A 35 8.55 -0.27 -6.41
CA ALA A 35 7.51 -0.85 -5.57
C ALA A 35 6.22 -0.02 -5.62
N LEU A 36 6.30 1.31 -5.51
CA LEU A 36 5.15 2.22 -5.57
C LEU A 36 4.36 2.03 -6.88
N ARG A 37 5.04 1.94 -8.02
CA ARG A 37 4.40 1.68 -9.33
C ARG A 37 3.76 0.30 -9.44
N SER A 38 4.34 -0.71 -8.79
CA SER A 38 3.83 -2.08 -8.82
C SER A 38 2.63 -2.27 -7.89
N LEU A 39 2.65 -1.63 -6.72
CA LEU A 39 1.67 -1.76 -5.66
C LEU A 39 0.42 -0.90 -5.87
N THR A 40 0.44 0.04 -6.80
CA THR A 40 -0.66 0.97 -7.05
C THR A 40 -1.30 0.74 -8.42
N CYS A 41 -2.52 1.22 -8.60
CA CYS A 41 -3.18 1.25 -9.90
C CYS A 41 -3.98 2.54 -10.11
N GLY A 42 -4.45 2.78 -11.35
CA GLY A 42 -5.19 3.99 -11.70
C GLY A 42 -4.36 5.27 -11.51
N SER A 43 -5.03 6.37 -11.16
CA SER A 43 -4.41 7.69 -11.02
C SER A 43 -3.28 7.74 -9.98
N THR A 44 -3.38 6.97 -8.89
CA THR A 44 -2.30 6.84 -7.90
C THR A 44 -1.03 6.31 -8.54
N ARG A 45 -1.14 5.30 -9.42
CA ARG A 45 0.00 4.76 -10.15
C ARG A 45 0.53 5.75 -11.17
N ASP A 46 -0.36 6.41 -11.90
CA ASP A 46 0.01 7.35 -12.96
C ASP A 46 0.89 8.47 -12.39
N GLY A 47 0.55 8.98 -11.20
CA GLY A 47 1.39 9.95 -10.48
C GLY A 47 2.81 9.47 -10.14
N TYR A 48 3.06 8.16 -10.05
CA TYR A 48 4.41 7.60 -9.90
C TYR A 48 5.08 7.25 -11.23
N VAL A 49 4.32 6.92 -12.27
CA VAL A 49 4.86 6.57 -13.58
C VAL A 49 5.46 7.79 -14.27
N ASP A 50 4.90 8.97 -14.05
CA ASP A 50 5.33 10.20 -14.71
C ASP A 50 6.73 10.70 -14.28
N TYR A 51 7.26 10.23 -13.15
CA TYR A 51 8.62 10.57 -12.73
C TYR A 51 9.68 9.71 -13.44
N ASP A 52 10.85 10.25 -13.76
CA ASP A 52 12.04 9.40 -13.90
C ASP A 52 12.68 9.12 -12.53
N GLU A 53 13.68 8.22 -12.48
CA GLU A 53 14.33 7.86 -11.21
C GLU A 53 15.03 9.03 -10.52
N ARG A 54 15.64 9.94 -11.30
CA ARG A 54 16.40 11.07 -10.76
C ARG A 54 15.46 12.12 -10.20
N ASP A 55 14.44 12.48 -10.95
CA ASP A 55 13.44 13.48 -10.59
C ASP A 55 12.63 13.00 -9.38
N TRP A 56 12.33 11.70 -9.32
CA TRP A 56 11.74 11.08 -8.13
C TRP A 56 12.69 11.15 -6.92
N ALA A 57 13.97 10.77 -7.07
CA ALA A 57 14.91 10.79 -5.96
C ALA A 57 15.06 12.20 -5.36
N GLU A 58 15.07 13.24 -6.19
CA GLU A 58 15.13 14.62 -5.73
C GLU A 58 13.84 15.04 -5.02
N THR A 59 12.68 14.68 -5.57
CA THR A 59 11.36 14.92 -4.97
C THR A 59 11.23 14.21 -3.62
N TYR A 60 11.54 12.92 -3.58
CA TYR A 60 11.49 12.10 -2.37
C TYR A 60 12.44 12.62 -1.29
N ARG A 61 13.65 13.05 -1.66
CA ARG A 61 14.59 13.67 -0.70
C ARG A 61 13.98 14.89 -0.01
N ARG A 62 13.26 15.75 -0.74
CA ARG A 62 12.58 16.92 -0.16
C ARG A 62 11.42 16.50 0.76
N VAL A 63 10.57 15.58 0.29
CA VAL A 63 9.44 15.04 1.06
C VAL A 63 9.91 14.37 2.36
N SER A 64 10.97 13.55 2.27
CA SER A 64 11.54 12.83 3.41
C SER A 64 12.19 13.78 4.41
N ALA A 65 12.97 14.76 3.95
CA ALA A 65 13.57 15.78 4.82
C ALA A 65 12.52 16.59 5.60
N ALA A 66 11.38 16.86 4.98
CA ALA A 66 10.24 17.53 5.62
C ALA A 66 9.31 16.57 6.39
N LYS A 67 9.56 15.26 6.35
CA LYS A 67 8.67 14.21 6.88
C LYS A 67 7.22 14.34 6.38
N GLN A 68 7.05 14.84 5.15
CA GLN A 68 5.74 15.10 4.53
C GLN A 68 5.18 13.88 3.79
N TYR A 69 5.20 12.72 4.45
CA TYR A 69 4.61 11.49 3.93
C TYR A 69 3.71 10.84 4.99
N PRO A 70 2.65 10.12 4.58
CA PRO A 70 1.81 9.38 5.51
C PRO A 70 2.52 8.12 6.01
N VAL A 71 2.16 7.70 7.21
CA VAL A 71 2.56 6.42 7.81
C VAL A 71 1.29 5.68 8.25
N ILE A 72 1.22 4.39 7.96
CA ILE A 72 0.13 3.53 8.40
C ILE A 72 0.42 3.03 9.82
N ALA A 73 -0.40 3.45 10.78
CA ALA A 73 -0.29 3.03 12.17
C ALA A 73 -0.90 1.65 12.42
N SER A 74 -2.05 1.39 11.79
CA SER A 74 -2.80 0.14 11.94
C SER A 74 -3.69 -0.10 10.73
N ILE A 75 -3.97 -1.38 10.48
CA ILE A 75 -4.99 -1.82 9.52
C ILE A 75 -6.16 -2.36 10.34
N ASP A 76 -7.17 -1.54 10.51
CA ASP A 76 -8.25 -1.74 11.48
C ASP A 76 -9.26 -2.77 10.98
N GLN A 77 -9.59 -2.73 9.69
CA GLN A 77 -10.53 -3.65 9.05
C GLN A 77 -10.10 -3.95 7.62
N VAL A 78 -10.38 -5.17 7.16
CA VAL A 78 -10.26 -5.58 5.77
C VAL A 78 -11.53 -6.33 5.39
N VAL A 79 -12.11 -5.99 4.24
CA VAL A 79 -13.26 -6.67 3.65
C VAL A 79 -12.91 -7.04 2.23
N VAL A 80 -12.93 -8.33 1.91
CA VAL A 80 -12.66 -8.84 0.56
C VAL A 80 -13.96 -9.25 -0.12
N ASN A 81 -14.19 -8.76 -1.34
CA ASN A 81 -15.30 -9.12 -2.20
C ASN A 81 -14.79 -9.50 -3.60
N GLY A 82 -14.54 -10.80 -3.79
CA GLY A 82 -13.99 -11.32 -5.04
C GLY A 82 -12.60 -10.73 -5.32
N ALA A 83 -12.47 -10.02 -6.44
CA ALA A 83 -11.23 -9.35 -6.86
C ALA A 83 -11.10 -7.90 -6.33
N HIS A 84 -12.00 -7.47 -5.43
CA HIS A 84 -11.97 -6.16 -4.80
C HIS A 84 -11.81 -6.31 -3.28
N ALA A 85 -11.19 -5.35 -2.63
CA ALA A 85 -11.18 -5.25 -1.19
C ALA A 85 -11.23 -3.79 -0.74
N GLU A 86 -11.78 -3.58 0.45
CA GLU A 86 -11.75 -2.30 1.13
C GLU A 86 -11.05 -2.49 2.48
N ALA A 87 -10.16 -1.57 2.84
CA ALA A 87 -9.45 -1.61 4.11
C ALA A 87 -9.51 -0.26 4.82
N ASN A 88 -9.94 -0.26 6.08
CA ASN A 88 -9.84 0.90 6.94
C ASN A 88 -8.47 0.88 7.63
N VAL A 89 -7.75 1.99 7.52
CA VAL A 89 -6.42 2.19 8.11
C VAL A 89 -6.39 3.44 8.96
N THR A 90 -5.69 3.39 10.08
CA THR A 90 -5.35 4.59 10.84
C THR A 90 -3.99 5.10 10.36
N THR A 91 -3.93 6.37 9.95
CA THR A 91 -2.75 7.01 9.37
C THR A 91 -2.42 8.31 10.08
N PHE A 92 -1.15 8.72 10.00
CA PHE A 92 -0.68 10.04 10.43
C PHE A 92 0.42 10.54 9.49
N MET A 93 0.72 11.84 9.50
CA MET A 93 1.87 12.39 8.78
C MET A 93 3.14 12.23 9.62
N ALA A 94 4.26 11.82 9.02
CA ALA A 94 5.49 11.53 9.76
C ALA A 94 6.05 12.74 10.56
N PHE A 95 5.72 13.97 10.16
CA PHE A 95 6.09 15.18 10.92
C PHE A 95 5.22 15.43 12.17
N ASP A 96 4.02 14.87 12.23
CA ASP A 96 3.07 15.04 13.35
C ASP A 96 2.30 13.74 13.66
N PRO A 97 2.93 12.79 14.37
CA PRO A 97 2.35 11.47 14.65
C PRO A 97 1.21 11.48 15.67
N GLN A 98 0.92 12.63 16.30
CA GLN A 98 -0.19 12.79 17.25
C GLN A 98 -1.51 13.04 16.51
N VAL A 99 -1.47 13.63 15.31
CA VAL A 99 -2.65 13.84 14.48
C VAL A 99 -2.93 12.61 13.62
N ARG A 100 -3.89 11.80 14.07
CA ARG A 100 -4.28 10.54 13.43
C ARG A 100 -5.65 10.65 12.76
N SER A 101 -5.78 9.99 11.63
CA SER A 101 -7.05 9.91 10.89
C SER A 101 -7.26 8.50 10.35
N THR A 102 -8.50 8.02 10.43
CA THR A 102 -8.92 6.80 9.75
C THR A 102 -9.26 7.11 8.29
N ARG A 103 -8.75 6.31 7.37
CA ARG A 103 -9.00 6.42 5.93
C ARG A 103 -9.35 5.05 5.37
N SER A 104 -10.20 5.03 4.34
CA SER A 104 -10.48 3.82 3.57
C SER A 104 -9.55 3.72 2.36
N LEU A 105 -9.03 2.52 2.11
CA LEU A 105 -8.23 2.15 0.95
C LEU A 105 -9.02 1.17 0.10
N ASP A 106 -9.21 1.49 -1.18
CA ASP A 106 -9.69 0.53 -2.18
C ASP A 106 -8.51 -0.30 -2.71
N LEU A 107 -8.68 -1.61 -2.78
CA LEU A 107 -7.73 -2.52 -3.39
C LEU A 107 -8.40 -3.41 -4.43
N GLN A 108 -7.60 -3.82 -5.41
CA GLN A 108 -8.03 -4.73 -6.46
C GLN A 108 -6.97 -5.79 -6.72
N PHE A 109 -7.40 -7.04 -6.92
CA PHE A 109 -6.53 -8.13 -7.30
C PHE A 109 -6.37 -8.16 -8.81
N ARG A 110 -5.19 -7.77 -9.30
CA ARG A 110 -4.85 -7.61 -10.73
C ARG A 110 -3.38 -7.91 -10.94
N ASP A 111 -3.03 -8.45 -12.10
CA ASP A 111 -1.66 -8.87 -12.43
C ASP A 111 -1.08 -9.82 -11.37
N ASP A 112 -1.92 -10.75 -10.88
CA ASP A 112 -1.61 -11.71 -9.81
C ASP A 112 -1.17 -11.09 -8.46
N GLN A 113 -1.53 -9.83 -8.21
CA GLN A 113 -1.18 -9.10 -6.98
C GLN A 113 -2.34 -8.21 -6.50
N TRP A 114 -2.49 -8.05 -5.19
CA TRP A 114 -3.33 -6.99 -4.62
C TRP A 114 -2.65 -5.62 -4.77
N LYS A 115 -3.38 -4.67 -5.39
CA LYS A 115 -2.90 -3.31 -5.64
C LYS A 115 -3.84 -2.29 -5.02
N ILE A 116 -3.28 -1.18 -4.52
CA ILE A 116 -4.02 -0.05 -3.99
C ILE A 116 -4.51 0.79 -5.17
N CYS A 117 -5.81 0.84 -5.31
CA CYS A 117 -6.53 1.37 -6.46
C CYS A 117 -7.56 2.39 -5.98
N GLN A 118 -7.12 3.33 -5.14
CA GLN A 118 -7.99 4.37 -4.61
C GLN A 118 -8.69 5.09 -5.75
N SER A 119 -10.01 5.07 -5.70
CA SER A 119 -10.82 5.87 -6.59
C SER A 119 -10.67 7.33 -6.16
N SER A 120 -10.37 8.24 -7.09
CA SER A 120 -10.48 9.67 -6.78
C SER A 120 -11.94 9.97 -6.45
N SER A 121 -12.24 10.28 -5.20
CA SER A 121 -13.52 10.87 -4.81
C SER A 121 -13.62 12.23 -5.50
N ASN A 122 -14.37 12.31 -6.59
CA ASN A 122 -14.74 13.58 -7.22
C ASN A 122 -15.61 14.41 -6.29
#